data_AF-A0A5N6FLH4-F1
#
_entry.id   AF-A0A5N6FLH4-F1
#
_cell.length_a   1.000
_cell.length_b   1.000
_cell.length_c   1.000
_cell.angle_alpha   90.00
_cell.angle_beta   90.00
_cell.angle_gamma   90.00
#
_symmetry.space_group_name_H-M   'P 1'
#
loop_
_entity.id
_entity.type
_entity.pdbx_description
1 polymer ?
#
loop_
_entity_poly.entity_id
_entity_poly.type
_entity_poly.pdbx_seq_one_letter_code
_entity_poly.pdbx_strand_id
1 'polypeptide(L)'
;MRPFIVTSIIASLAAFTSATSLEERQITSVTLFFYTTDGGKFQQTFPTDMSSHKIDNPATVSHVYNPGGAYCSVHGTKGETLAVPINDHKFKEPQPVDSAFCARL
;
A
#
# COMPACT_ATOMS: atom_id res chain seq x y z
N MET A 1 -45.68 30.76 -55.52
CA MET A 1 -45.66 29.60 -54.60
C MET A 1 -44.24 29.47 -54.07
N ARG A 2 -44.09 29.34 -52.75
CA ARG A 2 -42.82 29.41 -51.99
C ARG A 2 -42.13 28.01 -51.93
N PRO A 3 -40.85 27.95 -51.50
CA PRO A 3 -39.82 27.02 -51.94
C PRO A 3 -39.66 25.78 -51.05
N PHE A 4 -38.85 24.80 -51.47
CA PHE A 4 -38.31 23.77 -50.58
C PHE A 4 -36.80 23.60 -50.79
N ILE A 5 -36.02 24.18 -49.87
CA ILE A 5 -34.60 23.87 -49.68
C ILE A 5 -34.55 22.95 -48.46
N VAL A 6 -34.10 21.72 -48.63
CA VAL A 6 -33.94 20.74 -47.55
C VAL A 6 -32.51 20.86 -47.01
N THR A 7 -32.34 21.60 -45.92
CA THR A 7 -31.06 21.72 -45.23
C THR A 7 -30.95 20.59 -44.20
N SER A 8 -30.18 19.55 -44.51
CA SER A 8 -29.89 18.46 -43.58
C SER A 8 -28.80 18.89 -42.60
N ILE A 9 -29.18 19.07 -41.34
CA ILE A 9 -28.27 19.45 -40.25
C ILE A 9 -27.83 18.16 -39.57
N ILE A 10 -26.61 17.69 -39.86
CA ILE A 10 -26.02 16.54 -39.19
C ILE A 10 -25.46 17.02 -37.85
N ALA A 11 -26.23 16.83 -36.78
CA ALA A 11 -25.77 17.07 -35.42
C ALA A 11 -24.87 15.90 -34.96
N SER A 12 -23.55 16.09 -35.02
CA SER A 12 -22.60 15.15 -34.42
C SER A 12 -22.65 15.27 -32.91
N LEU A 13 -23.32 14.32 -32.25
CA LEU A 13 -23.34 14.20 -30.80
C LEU A 13 -22.04 13.53 -30.33
N ALA A 14 -21.01 14.32 -30.04
CA ALA A 14 -19.83 13.82 -29.35
C ALA A 14 -20.19 13.54 -27.89
N ALA A 15 -20.54 12.29 -27.58
CA ALA A 15 -20.64 11.83 -26.20
C ALA A 15 -19.21 11.76 -25.64
N PHE A 16 -18.84 12.74 -24.82
CA PHE A 16 -17.68 12.62 -23.95
C PHE A 16 -18.00 11.52 -22.94
N THR A 17 -17.52 10.30 -23.20
CA THR A 17 -17.53 9.25 -22.19
C THR A 17 -16.51 9.68 -21.14
N SER A 18 -16.98 10.23 -20.03
CA SER A 18 -16.15 10.35 -18.84
C SER A 18 -15.84 8.91 -18.41
N ALA A 19 -14.75 8.35 -18.93
CA ALA A 19 -14.14 7.17 -18.36
C ALA A 19 -13.65 7.58 -16.98
N THR A 20 -14.54 7.54 -15.99
CA THR A 20 -14.13 7.43 -14.60
C THR A 20 -13.34 6.14 -14.56
N SER A 21 -12.02 6.25 -14.68
CA SER A 21 -11.11 5.13 -14.41
C SER A 21 -11.66 4.44 -13.18
N LEU A 22 -11.94 3.15 -13.28
CA LEU A 22 -11.98 2.28 -12.13
C LEU A 22 -10.57 2.37 -11.55
N GLU A 23 -10.30 3.43 -10.80
CA GLU A 23 -9.41 3.39 -9.66
C GLU A 23 -10.08 2.33 -8.77
N GLU A 24 -9.81 1.06 -9.09
CA GLU A 24 -9.84 -0.02 -8.12
C GLU A 24 -9.33 0.58 -6.82
N ARG A 25 -10.00 0.30 -5.71
CA ARG A 25 -9.57 0.74 -4.38
C ARG A 25 -8.22 0.10 -4.05
N GLN A 26 -7.17 0.54 -4.73
CA GLN A 26 -5.83 0.03 -4.63
C GLN A 26 -5.32 0.46 -3.27
N ILE A 27 -4.86 -0.52 -2.51
CA ILE A 27 -4.27 -0.24 -1.21
C ILE A 27 -2.90 0.35 -1.50
N THR A 28 -2.81 1.67 -1.38
CA THR A 28 -1.60 2.45 -1.66
C THR A 28 -0.64 2.50 -0.46
N SER A 29 -1.11 2.14 0.72
CA SER A 29 -0.31 2.06 1.94
C SER A 29 -0.89 1.07 2.95
N VAL A 30 -0.05 0.57 3.85
CA VAL A 30 -0.41 -0.30 4.98
C VAL A 30 0.29 0.16 6.25
N THR A 31 -0.39 0.07 7.39
CA THR A 31 0.21 0.34 8.69
C THR A 31 0.62 -0.97 9.35
N LEU A 32 1.92 -1.15 9.57
CA LEU A 32 2.45 -2.26 10.35
C LEU A 32 2.53 -1.88 11.83
N PHE A 33 2.28 -2.86 12.70
CA PHE A 33 2.42 -2.73 14.15
C PHE A 33 3.59 -3.58 14.62
N PHE A 34 4.50 -2.96 15.36
CA PHE A 34 5.72 -3.59 15.87
C PHE A 34 5.62 -3.72 17.38
N TYR A 35 5.88 -4.93 17.89
CA TYR A 35 5.77 -5.26 19.31
C TYR A 35 7.14 -5.59 19.87
N THR A 36 7.52 -4.90 20.93
CA THR A 36 8.87 -4.95 21.48
C THR A 36 8.95 -5.97 22.63
N THR A 37 10.15 -6.46 22.92
CA THR A 37 10.37 -7.49 23.95
C THR A 37 10.08 -7.01 25.37
N ASP A 38 10.06 -5.70 25.60
CA ASP A 38 9.72 -5.06 26.88
C ASP A 38 8.21 -4.77 27.04
N GLY A 39 7.39 -5.23 26.09
CA GLY A 39 5.93 -5.04 26.11
C GLY A 39 5.45 -3.72 25.49
N GLY A 40 6.36 -2.90 24.96
CA GLY A 40 6.03 -1.73 24.16
C GLY A 40 5.45 -2.07 22.78
N LYS A 41 4.89 -1.05 22.13
CA LYS A 41 4.41 -1.14 20.75
C LYS A 41 4.59 0.19 20.02
N PHE A 42 4.85 0.12 18.72
CA PHE A 42 4.79 1.28 17.82
C PHE A 42 4.24 0.86 16.46
N GLN A 43 3.94 1.82 15.60
CA GLN A 43 3.40 1.56 14.28
C GLN A 43 4.02 2.50 13.25
N GLN A 44 4.10 2.06 12.01
CA GLN A 44 4.54 2.88 10.88
C GLN A 44 3.77 2.51 9.63
N THR A 45 3.41 3.52 8.85
CA THR A 45 2.72 3.35 7.57
C THR A 45 3.74 3.29 6.44
N PHE A 46 3.60 2.29 5.58
CA PHE A 46 4.48 2.05 4.43
C PHE A 46 3.66 2.11 3.15
N PRO A 47 4.15 2.77 2.09
CA PRO A 47 3.55 2.66 0.77
C PRO A 47 3.69 1.22 0.26
N THR A 48 2.79 0.83 -0.64
CA THR A 48 2.75 -0.51 -1.25
C THR A 48 3.44 -0.56 -2.63
N ASP A 49 4.33 0.40 -2.89
CA ASP A 49 5.05 0.62 -4.15
C ASP A 49 6.43 -0.05 -4.18
N MET A 50 6.73 -0.90 -3.19
CA MET A 50 8.00 -1.61 -2.97
C MET A 50 9.21 -0.72 -2.64
N SER A 51 9.01 0.58 -2.42
CA SER A 51 10.09 1.41 -1.91
C SER A 51 10.43 1.03 -0.47
N SER A 52 11.72 1.07 -0.13
CA SER A 52 12.21 0.76 1.22
C SER A 52 12.22 2.02 2.07
N HIS A 53 11.64 1.92 3.26
CA HIS A 53 11.57 3.02 4.23
C HIS A 53 12.25 2.64 5.52
N LYS A 54 13.02 3.59 6.04
CA LYS A 54 13.72 3.47 7.32
C LYS A 54 12.73 3.44 8.49
N ILE A 55 13.08 2.69 9.52
CA ILE A 55 12.39 2.64 10.81
C ILE A 55 13.36 3.17 11.88
N ASP A 56 13.18 4.42 12.29
CA ASP A 56 14.05 5.09 13.27
C ASP A 56 13.60 4.81 14.71
N ASN A 57 13.65 3.55 15.13
CA ASN A 57 13.32 3.14 16.49
C ASN A 57 14.33 2.11 17.02
N PRO A 58 15.10 2.42 18.09
CA PRO A 58 16.11 1.51 18.62
C PRO A 58 15.55 0.31 19.40
N ALA A 59 14.23 0.25 19.63
CA ALA A 59 13.63 -0.81 20.43
C ALA A 59 13.76 -2.19 19.76
N THR A 60 14.02 -3.21 20.58
CA THR A 60 14.11 -4.60 20.14
C THR A 60 12.72 -5.15 19.82
N VAL A 61 12.45 -5.41 18.54
CA VAL A 61 11.17 -5.96 18.05
C VAL A 61 11.19 -7.48 18.16
N SER A 62 10.09 -8.04 18.67
CA SER A 62 9.85 -9.48 18.76
C SER A 62 8.96 -10.00 17.64
N HIS A 63 7.91 -9.27 17.30
CA HIS A 63 6.94 -9.63 16.28
C HIS A 63 6.28 -8.42 15.65
N VAL A 64 5.75 -8.62 14.45
CA VAL A 64 5.14 -7.60 13.61
C VAL A 64 3.77 -8.09 13.16
N TYR A 65 2.75 -7.27 13.37
CA TYR A 65 1.39 -7.53 12.89
C TYR A 65 1.08 -6.67 11.66
N ASN A 66 0.62 -7.34 10.61
CA ASN A 66 0.10 -6.74 9.39
C ASN A 66 -1.44 -6.90 9.35
N PRO A 67 -2.21 -5.81 9.41
CA PRO A 67 -3.68 -5.86 9.41
C PRO A 67 -4.27 -6.29 8.05
N GLY A 68 -3.45 -6.31 6.99
CA GLY A 68 -3.84 -6.72 5.65
C GLY A 68 -3.69 -5.63 4.60
N GLY A 69 -3.88 -6.05 3.35
CA GLY A 69 -3.87 -5.16 2.18
C GLY A 69 -2.56 -5.07 1.42
N ALA A 70 -1.50 -5.67 1.95
CA ALA A 70 -0.19 -5.77 1.31
C ALA A 70 0.59 -6.96 1.87
N TYR A 71 1.58 -7.43 1.11
CA TYR A 71 2.67 -8.26 1.61
C TYR A 71 3.84 -7.36 1.96
N CYS A 72 4.41 -7.51 3.16
CA CYS A 72 5.53 -6.69 3.60
C CYS A 72 6.76 -7.53 3.97
N SER A 73 7.91 -6.88 3.98
CA SER A 73 9.16 -7.41 4.48
C SER A 73 9.81 -6.41 5.42
N VAL A 74 10.31 -6.86 6.55
CA VAL A 74 10.98 -6.04 7.57
C VAL A 74 12.42 -6.54 7.74
N HIS A 75 13.39 -5.64 7.59
CA HIS A 75 14.81 -5.92 7.79
C HIS A 75 15.22 -5.62 9.22
N GLY A 76 15.74 -6.62 9.90
CA GLY A 76 16.35 -6.51 11.21
C GLY A 76 17.82 -6.11 11.14
N THR A 77 18.31 -5.42 12.17
CA THR A 77 19.70 -4.95 12.27
C THR A 77 20.72 -6.07 12.48
N LYS A 78 20.30 -7.28 12.89
CA LYS A 78 21.16 -8.48 13.00
C LYS A 78 21.16 -9.32 11.71
N GLY A 79 20.58 -8.82 10.62
CA GLY A 79 20.60 -9.46 9.31
C GLY A 79 19.43 -10.42 9.03
N GLU A 80 18.48 -10.58 9.95
CA GLU A 80 17.24 -11.31 9.65
C GLU A 80 16.32 -10.45 8.79
N THR A 81 15.74 -11.03 7.74
CA THR A 81 14.66 -10.42 6.98
C THR A 81 13.38 -11.19 7.28
N LEU A 82 12.41 -10.52 7.90
CA LEU A 82 11.14 -11.11 8.27
C LEU A 82 10.10 -10.85 7.18
N ALA A 83 9.59 -11.94 6.59
CA ALA A 83 8.39 -11.89 5.79
C ALA A 83 7.17 -11.59 6.68
N VAL A 84 6.39 -10.58 6.31
CA VAL A 84 5.19 -10.15 7.05
C VAL A 84 3.98 -10.14 6.11
N PRO A 85 3.44 -11.31 5.73
CA PRO A 85 2.11 -11.38 5.14
C PRO A 85 1.04 -10.96 6.16
N ILE A 86 -0.25 -11.04 5.80
CA ILE A 86 -1.34 -10.70 6.72
C ILE A 86 -1.21 -11.51 8.02
N ASN A 87 -1.58 -10.88 9.14
CA ASN A 87 -1.47 -11.37 10.53
C ASN A 87 -0.10 -11.15 11.17
N ASP A 88 0.17 -11.89 12.24
CA ASP A 88 1.30 -11.75 13.14
C ASP A 88 2.46 -12.67 12.73
N HIS A 89 3.66 -12.10 12.63
CA HIS A 89 4.89 -12.78 12.24
C HIS A 89 6.03 -12.41 13.18
N LYS A 90 6.84 -13.40 13.58
CA LYS A 90 7.87 -13.25 14.60
C LYS A 90 9.26 -13.35 14.01
N PHE A 91 10.18 -12.53 14.50
CA PHE A 91 11.61 -12.74 14.26
C PHE A 91 12.07 -14.02 14.95
N LYS A 92 12.99 -14.76 14.33
CA LYS A 92 13.68 -15.89 14.95
C LYS A 92 14.49 -15.42 16.16
N GLU A 93 15.18 -14.30 15.98
CA GLU A 93 15.89 -13.62 17.05
C GLU A 93 15.38 -12.18 17.20
N PRO A 94 14.78 -11.80 18.34
CA PRO A 94 14.36 -10.44 18.57
C PRO A 94 15.51 -9.43 18.38
N GLN A 95 15.23 -8.36 17.66
CA GLN A 95 16.24 -7.39 17.24
C GLN A 95 15.63 -6.01 16.91
N PRO A 96 16.41 -4.93 17.00
CA PRO A 96 16.03 -3.66 16.39
C PRO A 96 15.82 -3.84 14.88
N VAL A 97 14.90 -3.07 14.32
CA VAL A 97 14.57 -3.08 12.89
C VAL A 97 15.16 -1.85 12.20
N ASP A 98 15.61 -2.00 10.96
CA ASP A 98 16.25 -0.94 10.20
C ASP A 98 15.30 -0.34 9.15
N SER A 99 14.61 -1.20 8.41
CA SER A 99 13.74 -0.78 7.32
C SER A 99 12.62 -1.78 7.03
N ALA A 100 11.60 -1.34 6.29
CA ALA A 100 10.62 -2.22 5.71
C ALA A 100 10.20 -1.74 4.32
N PHE A 101 9.66 -2.64 3.52
CA PHE A 101 8.97 -2.33 2.27
C PHE A 101 7.73 -3.19 2.15
N CYS A 102 6.74 -2.71 1.40
CA CYS A 102 5.50 -3.42 1.16
C CYS A 102 5.16 -3.44 -0.32
N ALA A 103 4.52 -4.52 -0.75
CA ALA A 103 3.99 -4.71 -2.09
C ALA A 103 2.49 -4.97 -2.00
N ARG A 104 1.74 -4.32 -2.89
CA ARG A 104 0.31 -4.58 -3.06
C ARG A 104 0.04 -6.08 -3.33
N LEU A 105 -1.06 -6.58 -2.76
CA LEU A 105 -1.59 -7.93 -3.03
C LEU A 105 -2.45 -7.95 -4.29
#